data_AF-A0A367IWK6-F1
#
_entry.id   AF-A0A367IWK6-F1
#
_cell.length_a   1.000
_cell.length_b   1.000
_cell.length_c   1.000
_cell.angle_alpha   90.00
_cell.angle_beta   90.00
_cell.angle_gamma   90.00
#
_symmetry.space_group_name_H-M   'P 1'
#
loop_
_entity.id
_entity.type
_entity.pdbx_description
1 polymer ?
#
loop_
_entity_poly.entity_id
_entity_poly.type
_entity_poly.pdbx_seq_one_letter_code
_entity_poly.pdbx_strand_id
1 'polypeptide(L)'
;MLLDLAKEIEQQNHSFYTWLNVEKDANLKEISKVYRKLLVKYSTVDDDMFKKTSHIAYILRNPKLRALYDSILLDDYHHQQVYWKGFYYYYTRHKLACMIIIALISLTVLEYLKAWASYWTERTMMEQFIENAKIMAQRISDRHLSAKTHKSYMDFGTRTIQCEITKDREIVMMDSKGHRVPLDIDKIIERPGLYSISIIRALSYTVQSLQNIKKRM
;
A
#
# COMPACT_ATOMS: atom_id res chain seq x y z
N MET A 1 17.04 -7.90 -21.12
CA MET A 1 17.99 -8.44 -22.12
C MET A 1 18.93 -7.37 -22.65
N LEU A 2 18.48 -6.37 -23.44
CA LEU A 2 19.35 -5.28 -23.94
C LEU A 2 20.01 -4.51 -22.79
N LEU A 3 19.23 -4.10 -21.78
CA LEU A 3 19.73 -3.37 -20.62
C LEU A 3 20.67 -4.20 -19.74
N ASP A 4 20.38 -5.48 -19.56
CA ASP A 4 21.21 -6.35 -18.72
C ASP A 4 22.58 -6.61 -19.39
N LEU A 5 22.60 -6.77 -20.71
CA LEU A 5 23.84 -6.90 -21.49
C LEU A 5 24.61 -5.57 -21.58
N ALA A 6 23.92 -4.44 -21.71
CA ALA A 6 24.54 -3.12 -21.65
C ALA A 6 25.27 -2.91 -20.31
N LYS A 7 24.61 -3.21 -19.19
CA LYS A 7 25.21 -3.11 -17.86
C LYS A 7 26.40 -4.04 -17.66
N GLU A 8 26.34 -5.26 -18.19
CA GLU A 8 27.44 -6.22 -18.06
C GLU A 8 28.71 -5.75 -18.81
N ILE A 9 28.56 -5.12 -19.97
CA ILE A 9 29.68 -4.61 -20.78
C ILE A 9 30.17 -3.26 -20.26
N GLU A 10 29.26 -2.44 -19.71
CA GLU A 10 29.61 -1.19 -19.05
C GLU A 10 30.36 -1.42 -17.72
N GLN A 11 30.07 -2.50 -16.99
CA GLN A 11 30.89 -2.96 -15.86
C GLN A 11 32.34 -3.30 -16.29
N GLN A 12 32.56 -3.61 -17.56
CA GLN A 12 33.88 -3.82 -18.17
C GLN A 12 34.42 -2.53 -18.83
N ASN A 13 33.81 -1.37 -18.57
CA ASN A 13 34.16 -0.05 -19.13
C ASN A 13 34.17 0.01 -20.67
N HIS A 14 33.37 -0.82 -21.35
CA HIS A 14 33.25 -0.79 -22.80
C HIS A 14 31.82 -0.39 -23.23
N SER A 15 31.70 0.57 -24.16
CA SER A 15 30.44 0.79 -24.90
C SER A 15 30.30 -0.29 -25.98
N PHE A 16 29.08 -0.53 -26.48
CA PHE A 16 28.85 -1.46 -27.61
C PHE A 16 29.65 -1.06 -28.86
N TYR A 17 29.81 0.25 -29.07
CA TYR A 17 30.62 0.81 -30.14
C TYR A 17 32.13 0.53 -29.92
N THR A 18 32.61 0.69 -28.68
CA THR A 18 33.99 0.36 -28.29
C THR A 18 34.27 -1.14 -28.38
N TRP A 19 33.30 -1.98 -28.00
CA TRP A 19 33.41 -3.44 -28.09
C TRP A 19 33.58 -3.92 -29.53
N LEU A 20 32.79 -3.37 -30.46
CA LEU A 20 32.92 -3.66 -31.88
C LEU A 20 34.06 -2.89 -32.55
N ASN A 21 34.71 -1.95 -31.87
CA ASN A 21 35.72 -1.05 -32.42
C ASN A 21 35.21 -0.28 -33.65
N VAL A 22 34.02 0.31 -33.50
CA VAL A 22 33.30 1.04 -34.56
C VAL A 22 32.86 2.40 -34.01
N GLU A 23 32.88 3.43 -34.86
CA GLU A 23 32.42 4.78 -34.50
C GLU A 23 30.89 4.85 -34.33
N LYS A 24 30.41 5.79 -33.50
CA LYS A 24 28.96 5.94 -33.22
C LYS A 24 28.14 6.22 -34.47
N ASP A 25 28.70 6.89 -35.47
CA ASP A 25 28.02 7.25 -36.73
C ASP A 25 28.23 6.22 -37.85
N ALA A 26 28.84 5.08 -37.55
CA ALA A 26 29.19 4.10 -38.57
C ALA A 26 27.97 3.50 -39.28
N ASN A 27 28.18 3.22 -40.57
CA ASN A 27 27.15 2.68 -41.44
C ASN A 27 26.90 1.18 -41.14
N LEU A 28 25.68 0.70 -41.40
CA LEU A 28 25.27 -0.71 -41.23
C LEU A 28 26.22 -1.70 -41.94
N LYS A 29 26.78 -1.29 -43.09
CA LYS A 29 27.74 -2.10 -43.86
C LYS A 29 29.07 -2.26 -43.11
N GLU A 30 29.54 -1.22 -42.43
CA GLU A 30 30.78 -1.24 -41.66
C GLU A 30 30.63 -2.10 -40.40
N ILE A 31 29.52 -1.92 -39.67
CA ILE A 31 29.16 -2.75 -38.51
C ILE A 31 29.11 -4.22 -38.91
N SER A 32 28.48 -4.55 -40.05
CA SER A 32 28.40 -5.93 -40.54
C SER A 32 29.76 -6.51 -40.93
N LYS A 33 30.65 -5.69 -41.50
CA LYS A 33 32.01 -6.10 -41.89
C LYS A 33 32.87 -6.41 -40.66
N VAL A 34 32.84 -5.52 -39.66
CA VAL A 34 33.62 -5.66 -38.43
C VAL A 34 33.08 -6.81 -37.58
N TYR A 35 31.75 -6.95 -37.48
CA TYR A 35 31.10 -8.10 -36.85
C TYR A 35 31.61 -9.43 -37.42
N ARG A 36 31.64 -9.61 -38.75
CA ARG A 36 32.13 -10.86 -39.37
C ARG A 36 33.59 -11.17 -39.00
N LYS A 37 34.45 -10.15 -38.93
CA LYS A 37 35.85 -10.32 -38.53
C LYS A 37 35.96 -10.78 -37.07
N LEU A 38 35.20 -10.16 -36.16
CA LEU A 38 35.17 -10.55 -34.75
C LEU A 38 34.55 -11.94 -34.55
N LEU A 39 33.53 -12.28 -35.34
CA LEU A 39 32.87 -13.58 -35.29
C LEU A 39 33.86 -14.72 -35.58
N VAL A 40 34.68 -14.57 -36.63
CA VAL A 40 35.73 -15.55 -36.96
C VAL A 40 36.77 -15.65 -35.86
N LYS A 41 37.14 -14.52 -35.23
CA LYS A 41 38.12 -14.49 -34.15
C LYS A 41 37.63 -15.18 -32.88
N TYR A 42 36.37 -14.98 -32.48
CA TYR A 42 35.83 -15.52 -31.23
C TYR A 42 35.26 -16.93 -31.38
N SER A 43 34.87 -17.34 -32.59
CA SER A 43 34.36 -18.70 -32.85
C SER A 43 35.35 -19.82 -32.52
N THR A 44 36.65 -19.52 -32.39
CA THR A 44 37.69 -20.51 -32.08
C THR A 44 38.22 -20.40 -30.65
N VAL A 45 37.81 -19.39 -29.88
CA VAL A 45 38.43 -19.02 -28.60
C VAL A 45 37.45 -19.13 -27.44
N ASP A 46 36.24 -18.58 -27.58
CA ASP A 46 35.31 -18.46 -26.45
C ASP A 46 33.84 -18.32 -26.93
N ASP A 47 33.02 -19.30 -26.57
CA ASP A 47 31.60 -19.39 -26.93
C ASP A 47 30.75 -18.28 -26.26
N ASP A 48 31.12 -17.82 -25.07
CA ASP A 48 30.34 -16.82 -24.36
C ASP A 48 30.60 -15.42 -24.95
N MET A 49 31.84 -15.12 -25.33
CA MET A 49 32.18 -13.91 -26.07
C MET A 49 31.55 -13.89 -27.47
N PHE A 50 31.45 -15.06 -28.11
CA PHE A 50 30.74 -15.22 -29.38
C PHE A 50 29.25 -14.86 -29.25
N LYS A 51 28.56 -15.40 -28.24
CA LYS A 51 27.15 -15.09 -27.98
C LYS A 51 26.93 -13.61 -27.68
N LYS A 52 27.77 -13.01 -26.83
CA LYS A 52 27.71 -11.58 -26.49
C LYS A 52 27.89 -10.72 -27.74
N THR A 53 28.95 -10.97 -28.52
CA THR A 53 29.24 -10.20 -29.75
C THR A 53 28.12 -10.32 -30.78
N SER A 54 27.52 -11.50 -30.92
CA SER A 54 26.35 -11.72 -31.79
C SER A 54 25.13 -10.90 -31.35
N HIS A 55 24.89 -10.82 -30.05
CA HIS A 55 23.77 -10.06 -29.50
C HIS A 55 23.97 -8.55 -29.66
N ILE A 56 25.19 -8.04 -29.42
CA ILE A 56 25.53 -6.62 -29.62
C ILE A 56 25.37 -6.23 -31.09
N ALA A 57 25.89 -7.06 -32.01
CA ALA A 57 25.76 -6.82 -33.44
C ALA A 57 24.30 -6.83 -33.89
N TYR A 58 23.44 -7.68 -33.31
CA TYR A 58 22.01 -7.67 -33.57
C TYR A 58 21.35 -6.36 -33.14
N ILE A 59 21.69 -5.85 -31.95
CA ILE A 59 21.18 -4.58 -31.41
C ILE A 59 21.58 -3.40 -32.32
N LEU A 60 22.87 -3.30 -32.68
CA LEU A 60 23.38 -2.19 -33.50
C LEU A 60 22.94 -2.25 -34.98
N ARG A 61 22.62 -3.43 -35.51
CA ARG A 61 22.10 -3.58 -36.88
C ARG A 61 20.62 -3.22 -37.00
N ASN A 62 19.85 -3.28 -35.92
CA ASN A 62 18.44 -2.92 -35.93
C ASN A 62 18.28 -1.42 -35.61
N PRO A 63 17.78 -0.60 -36.54
CA PRO A 63 17.69 0.86 -36.33
C PRO A 63 16.83 1.24 -35.13
N LYS A 64 15.78 0.47 -34.81
CA LYS A 64 14.92 0.73 -33.63
C LYS A 64 15.65 0.45 -32.33
N LEU A 65 16.42 -0.64 -32.28
CA LEU A 65 17.18 -1.02 -31.08
C LEU A 65 18.42 -0.14 -30.91
N ARG A 66 19.05 0.27 -32.02
CA ARG A 66 20.15 1.23 -32.02
C ARG A 66 19.70 2.59 -31.49
N ALA A 67 18.56 3.12 -31.98
CA ALA A 67 18.00 4.37 -31.47
C ALA A 67 17.66 4.29 -29.97
N LEU A 68 17.10 3.16 -29.50
CA LEU A 68 16.86 2.93 -28.07
C LEU A 68 18.16 2.84 -27.26
N TYR A 69 19.20 2.22 -27.80
CA TYR A 69 20.50 2.16 -27.15
C TYR A 69 21.15 3.55 -27.08
N ASP A 70 21.10 4.31 -28.17
CA ASP A 70 21.64 5.67 -28.24
C ASP A 70 20.89 6.62 -27.29
N SER A 71 19.57 6.46 -27.13
CA SER A 71 18.81 7.21 -26.13
C SER A 71 19.21 6.82 -24.70
N ILE A 72 19.44 5.54 -24.41
CA ILE A 72 19.93 5.08 -23.10
C ILE A 72 21.33 5.68 -22.82
N LEU A 73 22.20 5.71 -23.83
CA LEU A 73 23.57 6.23 -23.70
C LEU A 73 23.61 7.75 -23.50
N LEU A 74 22.65 8.47 -24.08
CA LEU A 74 22.43 9.91 -23.87
C LEU A 74 21.85 10.19 -22.48
N ASP A 75 20.87 9.39 -22.04
CA ASP A 75 20.22 9.55 -20.72
C ASP A 75 21.15 9.17 -19.56
N ASP A 76 21.96 8.10 -19.68
CA ASP A 76 22.92 7.68 -18.64
C ASP A 76 24.01 8.76 -18.38
N TYR A 77 24.36 9.57 -19.39
CA TYR A 77 25.30 10.69 -19.22
C TYR A 77 24.73 11.83 -18.38
N HIS A 78 23.41 12.05 -18.45
CA HIS A 78 22.74 13.13 -17.72
C HIS A 78 22.13 12.68 -16.40
N HIS A 79 21.90 11.39 -16.24
CA HIS A 79 21.08 10.89 -15.17
C HIS A 79 21.48 9.46 -14.83
N GLN A 80 22.17 9.31 -13.69
CA GLN A 80 22.16 8.11 -12.87
C GLN A 80 20.71 7.81 -12.43
N GLN A 81 19.85 7.41 -13.35
CA GLN A 81 18.42 7.28 -13.15
C GLN A 81 18.06 5.82 -12.87
N VAL A 82 17.44 5.64 -11.71
CA VAL A 82 16.82 4.40 -11.27
C VAL A 82 15.59 4.17 -12.16
N TYR A 83 15.77 3.57 -13.35
CA TYR A 83 14.64 3.18 -14.18
C TYR A 83 13.78 2.18 -13.41
N TRP A 84 12.57 2.59 -13.06
CA TRP A 84 11.58 1.71 -12.46
C TRP A 84 11.20 0.66 -13.51
N LYS A 85 11.65 -0.59 -13.34
CA LYS A 85 11.44 -1.71 -14.28
C LYS A 85 9.95 -2.12 -14.44
N GLY A 86 9.02 -1.33 -13.90
CA GLY A 86 7.59 -1.60 -13.88
C GLY A 86 7.20 -2.60 -12.79
N PHE A 87 5.95 -2.50 -12.35
CA PHE A 87 5.36 -3.43 -11.38
C PHE A 87 5.40 -4.89 -11.87
N TYR A 88 5.26 -5.10 -13.19
CA TYR A 88 5.25 -6.42 -13.81
C TYR A 88 6.59 -7.17 -13.65
N TYR A 89 7.73 -6.48 -13.77
CA TYR A 89 9.04 -7.09 -13.57
C TYR A 89 9.22 -7.59 -12.13
N TYR A 90 8.81 -6.78 -11.15
CA TYR A 90 8.84 -7.19 -9.74
C TYR A 90 7.89 -8.34 -9.45
N TYR A 91 6.67 -8.29 -9.99
CA TYR A 91 5.69 -9.36 -9.84
C TYR A 91 6.20 -10.70 -10.40
N THR A 92 6.79 -10.70 -11.60
CA THR A 92 7.32 -11.92 -12.22
C THR A 92 8.48 -12.53 -11.45
N ARG A 93 9.35 -11.72 -10.85
CA ARG A 93 10.51 -12.18 -10.06
C ARG A 93 10.12 -12.61 -8.64
N HIS A 94 9.21 -11.90 -7.98
CA HIS A 94 8.86 -12.08 -6.57
C HIS A 94 7.35 -12.32 -6.37
N LYS A 95 6.79 -13.29 -7.11
CA LYS A 95 5.36 -13.63 -7.10
C LYS A 95 4.78 -13.80 -5.69
N LEU A 96 5.43 -14.58 -4.84
CA LEU A 96 4.96 -14.85 -3.48
C LEU A 96 4.92 -13.59 -2.61
N ALA A 97 5.97 -12.76 -2.67
CA ALA A 97 6.03 -11.52 -1.88
C ALA A 97 4.94 -10.53 -2.34
N CYS A 98 4.73 -10.37 -3.65
CA CYS A 98 3.66 -9.53 -4.17
C CYS A 98 2.27 -10.04 -3.77
N MET A 99 2.03 -11.35 -3.80
CA MET A 99 0.76 -11.95 -3.36
C MET A 99 0.49 -11.68 -1.88
N ILE A 100 1.51 -11.79 -1.02
CA ILE A 100 1.39 -11.49 0.41
C ILE A 100 1.07 -10.00 0.62
N ILE A 101 1.74 -9.09 -0.08
CA ILE A 101 1.47 -7.65 0.03
C ILE A 101 0.03 -7.33 -0.39
N ILE A 102 -0.44 -7.90 -1.50
CA ILE A 102 -1.82 -7.72 -1.96
C ILE A 102 -2.82 -8.29 -0.94
N ALA A 103 -2.54 -9.45 -0.37
CA ALA A 103 -3.36 -10.04 0.68
C ALA A 103 -3.41 -9.18 1.95
N LEU A 104 -2.29 -8.56 2.35
CA LEU A 104 -2.26 -7.63 3.48
C LEU A 104 -3.10 -6.38 3.20
N ILE A 105 -3.03 -5.84 1.97
CA ILE A 105 -3.85 -4.68 1.56
C ILE A 105 -5.34 -5.05 1.53
N SER A 106 -5.70 -6.24 1.04
CA SER A 106 -7.11 -6.65 1.02
C SER A 106 -7.65 -6.87 2.44
N LEU A 107 -6.83 -7.41 3.35
CA LEU A 107 -7.19 -7.57 4.76
C LEU A 107 -7.38 -6.22 5.45
N THR A 108 -6.53 -5.22 5.24
CA THR A 108 -6.71 -3.89 5.83
C THR A 108 -7.98 -3.22 5.33
N VAL A 109 -8.30 -3.36 4.04
CA VAL A 109 -9.57 -2.87 3.47
C VAL A 109 -10.76 -3.56 4.12
N LEU A 110 -10.71 -4.87 4.31
CA LEU A 110 -11.81 -5.61 4.95
C LEU A 110 -12.01 -5.21 6.42
N GLU A 111 -10.93 -5.01 7.17
CA GLU A 111 -10.99 -4.49 8.54
C GLU A 111 -11.61 -3.11 8.59
N TYR A 112 -11.25 -2.24 7.66
CA TYR A 112 -11.82 -0.90 7.54
C TYR A 112 -13.33 -0.95 7.25
N LEU A 113 -13.75 -1.79 6.31
CA LEU A 113 -15.18 -1.98 6.01
C LEU A 113 -15.96 -2.52 7.21
N LYS A 114 -15.39 -3.45 7.99
CA LYS A 114 -16.01 -3.95 9.22
C LYS A 114 -16.18 -2.84 10.27
N ALA A 115 -15.17 -1.99 10.45
CA ALA A 115 -15.26 -0.86 11.38
C ALA A 115 -16.39 0.10 10.98
N TRP A 116 -16.53 0.38 9.69
CA TRP A 116 -17.67 1.14 9.17
C TRP A 116 -19.00 0.44 9.40
N ALA A 117 -19.13 -0.85 9.10
CA ALA A 117 -20.36 -1.59 9.33
C ALA A 117 -20.79 -1.57 10.80
N SER A 118 -19.85 -1.70 11.73
CA SER A 118 -20.12 -1.55 13.18
C SER A 118 -20.62 -0.15 13.49
N TYR A 119 -19.94 0.89 13.00
CA TYR A 119 -20.34 2.29 13.19
C TYR A 119 -21.78 2.56 12.73
N TRP A 120 -22.15 2.09 11.53
CA TRP A 120 -23.52 2.26 11.01
C TRP A 120 -24.55 1.51 11.86
N THR A 121 -24.23 0.29 12.29
CA THR A 121 -25.14 -0.55 13.08
C THR A 121 -25.35 0.03 14.49
N GLU A 122 -24.30 0.47 15.16
CA GLU A 122 -24.39 1.11 16.48
C GLU A 122 -25.19 2.41 16.42
N ARG A 123 -24.98 3.20 15.36
CA ARG A 123 -25.72 4.45 15.15
C ARG A 123 -27.21 4.22 14.94
N THR A 124 -27.59 3.29 14.07
CA THR A 124 -29.02 3.00 13.81
C THR A 124 -29.70 2.42 15.05
N MET A 125 -29.02 1.55 15.82
CA MET A 125 -29.54 1.06 17.09
C MET A 125 -29.75 2.18 18.11
N MET A 126 -28.83 3.15 18.20
CA MET A 126 -29.00 4.34 19.05
C MET A 126 -30.18 5.21 18.62
N GLU A 127 -30.28 5.53 17.33
CA GLU A 127 -31.38 6.35 16.81
C GLU A 127 -32.75 5.70 17.10
N GLN A 128 -32.87 4.39 16.85
CA GLN A 128 -34.08 3.62 17.16
C GLN A 128 -34.40 3.60 18.66
N PHE A 129 -33.39 3.43 19.51
CA PHE A 129 -33.59 3.44 20.95
C PHE A 129 -34.05 4.80 21.45
N ILE A 130 -33.48 5.89 20.94
CA ILE A 130 -33.88 7.26 21.28
C ILE A 130 -35.33 7.51 20.88
N GLU A 131 -35.72 7.09 19.68
CA GLU A 131 -37.09 7.23 19.19
C GLU A 131 -38.07 6.45 20.08
N ASN A 132 -37.76 5.19 20.40
CA ASN A 132 -38.56 4.37 21.30
C ASN A 132 -38.65 4.96 22.71
N ALA A 133 -37.53 5.47 23.25
CA ALA A 133 -37.49 6.11 24.55
C ALA A 133 -38.29 7.42 24.58
N LYS A 134 -38.28 8.22 23.50
CA LYS A 134 -39.11 9.42 23.36
C LYS A 134 -40.59 9.08 23.33
N ILE A 135 -40.98 8.07 22.55
CA ILE A 135 -42.38 7.58 22.49
C ILE A 135 -42.82 7.08 23.88
N MET A 136 -41.94 6.35 24.58
CA MET A 136 -42.21 5.87 25.93
C MET A 136 -42.37 7.03 26.92
N ALA A 137 -41.45 8.00 26.91
CA ALA A 137 -41.51 9.20 27.75
C ALA A 137 -42.79 10.03 27.54
N GLN A 138 -43.31 10.08 26.30
CA GLN A 138 -44.59 10.74 25.99
C GLN A 138 -45.81 9.97 26.49
N ARG A 139 -45.76 8.63 26.50
CA ARG A 139 -46.89 7.77 26.90
C ARG A 139 -46.94 7.49 28.40
N ILE A 140 -45.86 7.72 29.15
CA ILE A 140 -45.83 7.50 30.60
C ILE A 140 -46.69 8.57 31.30
N SER A 141 -47.63 8.13 32.14
CA SER A 141 -48.43 8.99 33.01
C SER A 141 -47.57 9.66 34.08
N ASP A 142 -47.86 10.92 34.43
CA ASP A 142 -47.09 11.72 35.39
C ASP A 142 -46.93 11.04 36.77
N ARG A 143 -47.89 10.18 37.16
CA ARG A 143 -47.85 9.39 38.40
C ARG A 143 -46.78 8.29 38.38
N HIS A 144 -46.49 7.72 37.21
CA HIS A 144 -45.43 6.73 37.01
C HIS A 144 -44.05 7.37 36.82
N LEU A 145 -44.01 8.56 36.22
CA LEU A 145 -42.78 9.35 36.03
C LEU A 145 -42.13 9.74 37.38
N SER A 146 -42.95 10.02 38.40
CA SER A 146 -42.48 10.35 39.75
C SER A 146 -42.12 9.13 40.62
N ALA A 147 -42.55 7.92 40.24
CA ALA A 147 -42.44 6.74 41.09
C ALA A 147 -41.17 5.90 40.83
N LYS A 148 -40.66 5.87 39.59
CA LYS A 148 -39.39 5.23 39.23
C LYS A 148 -38.79 5.90 38.00
N THR A 149 -37.55 6.37 38.09
CA THR A 149 -36.77 6.67 36.89
C THR A 149 -36.55 5.36 36.12
N HIS A 150 -37.13 5.24 34.94
CA HIS A 150 -36.94 4.09 34.09
C HIS A 150 -35.48 4.07 33.63
N LYS A 151 -34.71 3.11 34.15
CA LYS A 151 -33.34 2.82 33.74
C LYS A 151 -33.39 1.77 32.63
N SER A 152 -32.84 2.12 31.48
CA SER A 152 -32.72 1.23 30.34
C SER A 152 -31.24 1.06 30.01
N TYR A 153 -30.83 -0.17 29.74
CA TYR A 153 -29.45 -0.49 29.40
C TYR A 153 -29.36 -0.82 27.92
N MET A 154 -28.41 -0.20 27.23
CA MET A 154 -28.04 -0.56 25.86
C MET A 154 -26.69 -1.27 25.90
N ASP A 155 -26.62 -2.46 25.32
CA ASP A 155 -25.38 -3.22 25.21
C ASP A 155 -24.79 -3.06 23.81
N PHE A 156 -23.56 -2.53 23.73
CA PHE A 156 -22.77 -2.39 22.50
C PHE A 156 -21.68 -3.47 22.41
N GLY A 157 -21.80 -4.55 23.18
CA GLY A 157 -20.88 -5.68 23.25
C GLY A 157 -19.61 -5.40 24.06
N THR A 158 -18.96 -4.25 23.83
CA THR A 158 -17.76 -3.83 24.57
C THR A 158 -18.04 -2.86 25.70
N ARG A 159 -19.17 -2.14 25.62
CA ARG A 159 -19.61 -1.17 26.62
C ARG A 159 -21.13 -1.23 26.77
N THR A 160 -21.60 -1.07 28.00
CA THR A 160 -23.02 -0.88 28.29
C THR A 160 -23.26 0.60 28.62
N ILE A 161 -24.27 1.19 27.98
CA ILE A 161 -24.66 2.57 28.25
C ILE A 161 -25.99 2.53 28.98
N GLN A 162 -26.02 3.14 30.17
CA GLN A 162 -27.23 3.28 30.96
C GLN A 162 -27.91 4.60 30.62
N CYS A 163 -29.16 4.52 30.20
CA CYS A 163 -30.02 5.66 29.90
C CYS A 163 -31.08 5.80 31.01
N GLU A 164 -31.34 7.03 31.41
CA GLU A 164 -32.35 7.40 32.41
C GLU A 164 -33.25 8.51 31.85
N ILE A 165 -34.56 8.36 31.99
CA ILE A 165 -35.55 9.39 31.60
C ILE A 165 -35.75 10.33 32.79
N THR A 166 -35.30 11.58 32.68
CA THR A 166 -35.43 12.59 33.74
C THR A 166 -36.87 13.08 33.87
N LYS A 167 -37.22 13.69 35.01
CA LYS A 167 -38.57 14.25 35.28
C LYS A 167 -39.04 15.25 34.21
N ASP A 168 -38.11 15.93 33.56
CA ASP A 168 -38.36 16.88 32.47
C ASP A 168 -38.57 16.20 31.10
N ARG A 169 -38.74 14.87 31.08
CA ARG A 169 -38.85 14.01 29.87
C ARG A 169 -37.61 14.02 28.98
N GLU A 170 -36.48 14.48 29.50
CA GLU A 170 -35.19 14.43 28.83
C GLU A 170 -34.51 13.07 29.01
N ILE A 171 -33.92 12.54 27.94
CA ILE A 171 -33.16 11.29 27.96
C ILE A 171 -31.71 11.64 28.26
N VAL A 172 -31.23 11.18 29.42
CA VAL A 172 -29.88 11.45 29.92
C VAL A 172 -29.13 10.14 30.02
N MET A 173 -27.87 10.12 29.60
CA MET A 173 -26.99 8.97 29.80
C MET A 173 -26.18 9.12 31.09
N MET A 174 -25.92 8.00 31.75
CA MET A 174 -24.98 7.91 32.87
C MET A 174 -23.62 7.50 32.33
N ASP A 175 -22.62 8.38 32.48
CA ASP A 175 -21.23 8.07 32.19
C ASP A 175 -20.71 6.98 33.15
N SER A 176 -19.60 6.31 32.80
CA SER A 176 -18.93 5.30 33.64
C SER A 176 -18.55 5.82 35.03
N LYS A 177 -18.48 7.16 35.19
CA LYS A 177 -18.23 7.87 36.47
C LYS A 177 -19.51 8.27 37.23
N GLY A 178 -20.69 7.91 36.73
CA GLY A 178 -21.99 8.23 37.33
C GLY A 178 -22.50 9.65 37.07
N HIS A 179 -21.88 10.38 36.14
CA HIS A 179 -22.33 11.72 35.76
C HIS A 179 -23.45 11.68 34.72
N ARG A 180 -24.42 12.59 34.87
CA ARG A 180 -25.53 12.81 33.93
C ARG A 180 -25.04 13.65 32.75
N VAL A 181 -24.98 13.05 31.56
CA VAL A 181 -24.55 13.72 30.34
C VAL A 181 -25.69 13.69 29.32
N PRO A 182 -25.97 14.81 28.60
CA PRO A 182 -26.96 14.80 27.54
C PRO A 182 -26.57 13.79 26.45
N LEU A 183 -27.56 13.12 25.90
CA LEU A 183 -27.36 12.08 24.90
C LEU A 183 -27.02 12.71 23.54
N ASP A 184 -25.72 12.83 23.27
CA ASP A 184 -25.18 13.38 22.03
C ASP A 184 -24.52 12.27 21.21
N ILE A 185 -25.22 11.79 20.17
CA ILE A 185 -24.82 10.61 19.37
C ILE A 185 -23.42 10.79 18.78
N ASP A 186 -23.11 11.98 18.30
CA ASP A 186 -21.84 12.29 17.63
C ASP A 186 -20.64 12.28 18.59
N LYS A 187 -20.87 12.53 19.89
CA LYS A 187 -19.82 12.42 20.92
C LYS A 187 -19.64 11.00 21.43
N ILE A 188 -20.68 10.17 21.35
CA ILE A 188 -20.67 8.82 21.88
C ILE A 188 -20.09 7.83 20.86
N ILE A 189 -20.42 8.03 19.58
CA ILE A 189 -19.99 7.16 18.49
C ILE A 189 -18.93 7.88 17.67
N GLU A 190 -17.67 7.61 17.98
CA GLU A 190 -16.55 8.14 17.21
C GLU A 190 -16.53 7.53 15.80
N ARG A 191 -16.24 8.36 14.80
CA ARG A 191 -16.09 7.89 13.42
C ARG A 191 -14.86 6.98 13.31
N PRO A 192 -14.94 5.88 12.54
CA PRO A 192 -13.79 4.99 12.37
C PRO A 192 -12.63 5.73 11.69
N GLY A 193 -11.55 5.96 12.44
CA GLY A 193 -10.29 6.51 11.95
C GLY A 193 -9.28 5.42 11.58
N LEU A 194 -8.13 5.80 11.02
CA LEU A 194 -7.09 4.84 10.62
C LEU A 194 -6.59 3.94 11.78
N TYR A 195 -6.69 4.41 13.02
CA TYR A 195 -6.31 3.65 14.22
C TYR A 195 -7.32 2.57 14.64
N SER A 196 -8.54 2.55 14.07
CA SER A 196 -9.50 1.47 14.33
C SER A 196 -9.06 0.15 13.69
N ILE A 197 -8.15 0.20 12.71
CA ILE A 197 -7.60 -0.95 12.00
C ILE A 197 -6.61 -1.69 12.93
N SER A 198 -6.88 -2.96 13.19
CA SER A 198 -6.10 -3.79 14.12
C SER A 198 -4.66 -3.98 13.66
N ILE A 199 -4.45 -4.12 12.35
CA ILE A 199 -3.12 -4.27 11.75
C ILE A 199 -2.24 -3.04 11.99
N ILE A 200 -2.78 -1.83 11.82
CA ILE A 200 -2.01 -0.58 12.01
C ILE A 200 -1.66 -0.39 13.49
N ARG A 201 -2.61 -0.71 14.37
CA ARG A 201 -2.41 -0.68 15.81
C ARG A 201 -1.34 -1.68 16.26
N ALA A 202 -1.38 -2.93 15.78
CA ALA A 202 -0.35 -3.92 16.07
C ALA A 202 1.05 -3.46 15.60
N LEU A 203 1.14 -2.87 14.41
CA LEU A 203 2.39 -2.26 13.90
C LEU A 203 2.89 -1.11 14.78
N SER A 204 2.01 -0.24 15.25
CA SER A 204 2.41 0.85 16.15
C SER A 204 2.98 0.32 17.48
N TYR A 205 2.38 -0.72 18.05
CA TYR A 205 2.86 -1.34 19.28
C TYR A 205 4.23 -2.03 19.10
N THR A 206 4.47 -2.70 17.97
CA THR A 206 5.78 -3.32 17.71
C THR A 206 6.87 -2.27 17.48
N VAL A 207 6.56 -1.17 16.79
CA VAL A 207 7.51 -0.05 16.62
C VAL A 207 7.83 0.58 17.97
N GLN A 208 6.82 0.80 18.82
CA GLN A 208 7.00 1.40 20.13
C GLN A 208 7.77 0.48 21.10
N SER A 209 7.56 -0.83 21.02
CA SER A 209 8.34 -1.79 21.82
C SER A 209 9.81 -1.84 21.39
N LEU A 210 10.09 -1.79 20.08
CA LEU A 210 11.45 -1.73 19.55
C LEU A 210 12.18 -0.45 19.97
N GLN A 211 11.49 0.70 19.95
CA GLN A 211 12.05 1.96 20.43
C GLN A 211 12.36 1.92 21.94
N ASN A 212 11.50 1.31 22.74
CA ASN A 212 11.74 1.13 24.17
C ASN A 212 12.92 0.20 24.47
N ILE A 213 13.13 -0.85 23.66
CA ILE A 213 14.30 -1.74 23.77
C ILE A 213 15.58 -0.97 23.43
N LYS A 214 15.59 -0.21 22.34
CA LYS A 214 16.74 0.61 21.94
C LYS A 214 17.12 1.68 22.98
N LYS A 215 16.16 2.18 23.73
CA LYS A 215 16.39 3.18 24.80
C LYS A 215 16.91 2.57 26.11
N ARG A 216 16.81 1.24 26.28
CA ARG A 216 17.31 0.50 27.46
C ARG A 216 18.71 -0.09 27.27
N MET A 217 19.27 -0.03 26.06
CA MET A 217 20.60 -0.52 25.71
C MET A 217 21.53 0.68 25.55
#